data_AF-A0AAN7PBM8-F1
#
_entry.id   AF-A0AAN7PBM8-F1
#
_cell.length_a   1.000
_cell.length_b   1.000
_cell.length_c   1.000
_cell.angle_alpha   90.00
_cell.angle_beta   90.00
_cell.angle_gamma   90.00
#
_symmetry.space_group_name_H-M   'P 1'
#
loop_
_entity.id
_entity.type
_entity.pdbx_description
1 polymer ?
#
loop_
_entity_poly.entity_id
_entity_poly.type
_entity_poly.pdbx_seq_one_letter_code
_entity_poly.pdbx_strand_id
1 'polypeptide(L)'
;MSWSREQVVVLIEEYMKYICLYAVKTKAYMNKHLRQHALENILDVTKSIKPSVTITDIKNKLNGLKATFLTEHRKLLQSHRSG
;
A
#
# COMPACT_ATOMS: atom_id res chain seq x y z
N MET A 1 0.74 -12.34 -10.89
CA MET A 1 -0.66 -12.40 -10.39
C MET A 1 -1.40 -11.13 -10.80
N SER A 2 -2.58 -11.25 -11.42
CA SER A 2 -3.44 -10.10 -11.70
C SER A 2 -4.25 -9.70 -10.46
N TRP A 3 -4.46 -8.38 -10.28
CA TRP A 3 -5.30 -7.79 -9.25
C TRP A 3 -6.45 -7.06 -9.94
N SER A 4 -7.69 -7.34 -9.55
CA SER A 4 -8.85 -6.59 -10.08
C SER A 4 -8.89 -5.18 -9.49
N ARG A 5 -9.68 -4.28 -10.11
CA ARG A 5 -9.85 -2.92 -9.62
C ARG A 5 -10.42 -2.91 -8.20
N GLU A 6 -11.41 -3.75 -7.93
CA GLU A 6 -12.09 -3.89 -6.64
C GLU A 6 -11.09 -4.35 -5.57
N GLN A 7 -10.25 -5.34 -5.90
CA GLN A 7 -9.20 -5.82 -4.99
C GLN A 7 -8.17 -4.73 -4.67
N VAL A 8 -7.83 -3.89 -5.64
CA VAL A 8 -6.90 -2.77 -5.44
C VAL A 8 -7.53 -1.68 -4.57
N VAL A 9 -8.81 -1.37 -4.79
CA VAL A 9 -9.54 -0.37 -3.99
C VAL A 9 -9.58 -0.79 -2.52
N VAL A 10 -10.04 -2.01 -2.23
CA VAL A 10 -10.08 -2.54 -0.85
C VAL A 10 -8.70 -2.53 -0.22
N LEU A 11 -7.66 -2.94 -0.97
CA LEU A 11 -6.29 -2.94 -0.47
C LEU A 11 -5.82 -1.52 -0.08
N ILE A 12 -6.13 -0.51 -0.89
CA ILE A 12 -5.77 0.89 -0.62
C ILE A 12 -6.55 1.42 0.59
N GLU A 13 -7.86 1.16 0.65
CA GLU A 13 -8.72 1.58 1.76
C GLU A 13 -8.25 1.01 3.10
N GLU A 14 -7.94 -0.29 3.15
CA GLU A 14 -7.40 -0.90 4.35
C GLU A 14 -6.02 -0.35 4.70
N TYR A 15 -5.15 -0.19 3.70
CA TYR A 15 -3.80 0.35 3.90
C TYR A 15 -3.80 1.76 4.54
N MET A 16 -4.72 2.64 4.12
CA MET A 16 -4.79 4.02 4.61
C MET A 16 -5.11 4.12 6.11
N LYS A 17 -5.78 3.12 6.68
CA LYS A 17 -6.13 3.06 8.11
C LYS A 17 -4.91 2.90 9.02
N TYR A 18 -3.79 2.38 8.50
CA TYR A 18 -2.62 2.04 9.29
C TYR A 18 -1.46 3.03 9.06
N ILE A 19 -1.41 4.09 9.88
CA ILE A 19 -0.32 5.09 9.85
C ILE A 19 1.07 4.46 9.99
N CYS A 20 1.18 3.32 10.68
CA CYS A 20 2.44 2.59 10.85
C CYS A 20 3.02 2.06 9.51
N LEU A 21 2.25 2.06 8.42
CA LEU A 21 2.70 1.56 7.12
C LEU A 21 3.23 2.64 6.16
N TYR A 22 2.90 3.92 6.37
CA TYR A 22 3.37 5.03 5.52
C TYR A 22 4.02 6.21 6.27
N ALA A 23 3.69 6.43 7.54
CA ALA A 23 4.12 7.63 8.24
C ALA A 23 5.55 7.46 8.80
N VAL A 24 6.55 7.53 7.92
CA VAL A 24 7.99 7.26 8.21
C VAL A 24 8.58 8.07 9.37
N LYS A 25 8.02 9.25 9.69
CA LYS A 25 8.49 10.10 10.79
C LYS A 25 7.85 9.78 12.15
N THR A 26 7.03 8.72 12.24
CA THR A 26 6.30 8.37 13.47
C THR A 26 6.93 7.18 14.19
N LYS A 27 6.81 7.13 15.51
CA LYS A 27 7.21 5.97 16.32
C LYS A 27 6.45 4.70 15.90
N ALA A 28 5.21 4.85 15.44
CA ALA A 28 4.38 3.76 14.95
C ALA A 28 5.01 3.06 13.73
N TYR A 29 5.62 3.81 12.81
CA TYR A 29 6.33 3.23 11.66
C TYR A 29 7.58 2.45 12.06
N MET A 30 8.29 2.89 13.09
CA MET A 30 9.49 2.19 13.59
C MET A 30 9.12 0.88 14.32
N ASN A 31 7.91 0.78 14.85
CA ASN A 31 7.44 -0.41 15.53
C ASN A 31 7.17 -1.56 14.54
N LYS A 32 8.06 -2.55 14.53
CA LYS A 32 7.96 -3.74 13.67
C LYS A 32 6.70 -4.57 13.95
N HIS A 33 6.30 -4.70 15.22
CA HIS A 33 5.12 -5.48 15.62
C HIS A 33 3.84 -4.82 15.12
N LEU A 34 3.70 -3.50 15.27
CA LEU A 34 2.54 -2.77 14.75
C LEU A 34 2.42 -2.87 13.23
N ARG A 35 3.54 -2.83 12.51
CA ARG A 35 3.54 -3.01 11.06
C ARG A 35 3.12 -4.42 10.65
N GLN A 36 3.63 -5.43 11.36
CA GLN A 36 3.29 -6.82 11.09
C GLN A 36 1.80 -7.09 11.35
N HIS A 37 1.28 -6.64 12.50
CA HIS A 37 -0.13 -6.76 12.84
C HIS A 37 -1.04 -6.04 11.84
N ALA A 38 -0.65 -4.84 11.39
CA ALA A 38 -1.39 -4.13 10.35
C ALA A 38 -1.43 -4.92 9.02
N LEU A 39 -0.33 -5.56 8.64
CA LEU A 39 -0.28 -6.39 7.44
C LEU A 39 -1.11 -7.67 7.55
N GLU A 40 -1.18 -8.26 8.76
CA GLU A 40 -2.04 -9.41 9.05
C GLU A 40 -3.52 -9.04 8.96
N ASN A 41 -3.92 -7.91 9.54
CA ASN A 41 -5.29 -7.41 9.39
C ASN A 41 -5.67 -7.15 7.92
N ILE A 42 -4.77 -6.50 7.16
CA ILE A 42 -4.98 -6.28 5.72
C ILE A 42 -5.09 -7.62 4.99
N LEU A 43 -4.27 -8.61 5.35
CA LEU A 43 -4.31 -9.95 4.76
C LEU A 43 -5.67 -10.60 4.98
N ASP A 44 -6.21 -10.55 6.20
CA ASP A 44 -7.49 -11.19 6.54
C ASP A 44 -8.65 -10.58 5.76
N VAL A 45 -8.70 -9.25 5.64
CA VAL A 45 -9.70 -8.57 4.80
C VAL A 45 -9.50 -8.93 3.33
N THR A 46 -8.26 -8.92 2.84
CA THR A 46 -7.96 -9.21 1.41
C THR A 46 -8.23 -10.67 1.05
N LYS A 47 -8.10 -11.61 1.99
CA LYS A 47 -8.39 -13.04 1.76
C LYS A 47 -9.86 -13.28 1.42
N SER A 48 -10.78 -12.46 1.93
CA SER A 48 -12.21 -12.59 1.60
C SER A 48 -12.51 -12.39 0.10
N ILE A 49 -11.71 -11.55 -0.58
CA ILE A 49 -11.84 -11.24 -2.01
C ILE A 49 -10.75 -11.88 -2.88
N LYS A 50 -9.68 -12.39 -2.26
CA LYS A 50 -8.56 -13.04 -2.93
C LYS A 50 -7.95 -14.12 -2.01
N PRO A 51 -8.51 -15.34 -1.97
CA PRO A 51 -8.14 -16.36 -0.98
C PRO A 51 -6.67 -16.79 -0.99
N SER A 52 -6.01 -16.77 -2.15
CA SER A 52 -4.62 -17.20 -2.33
C SER A 52 -3.57 -16.11 -2.09
N VAL A 53 -3.98 -14.93 -1.60
CA VAL A 53 -3.06 -13.80 -1.38
C VAL A 53 -2.16 -14.04 -0.16
N THR A 54 -0.89 -13.67 -0.28
CA THR A 54 0.06 -13.68 0.84
C THR A 54 0.45 -12.26 1.28
N ILE A 55 1.06 -12.14 2.46
CA ILE A 55 1.62 -10.86 2.95
C ILE A 55 2.68 -10.34 1.95
N THR A 56 3.45 -11.23 1.34
CA THR A 56 4.45 -10.87 0.33
C THR A 56 3.79 -10.25 -0.90
N ASP A 57 2.68 -10.82 -1.38
CA ASP A 57 1.93 -10.27 -2.51
C ASP A 57 1.35 -8.88 -2.20
N ILE A 58 0.82 -8.71 -0.98
CA ILE A 58 0.32 -7.42 -0.49
C ILE A 58 1.44 -6.38 -0.48
N LYS A 59 2.61 -6.71 0.10
CA LYS A 59 3.77 -5.82 0.12
C LYS A 59 4.22 -5.44 -1.29
N ASN A 60 4.33 -6.42 -2.18
CA ASN A 60 4.73 -6.20 -3.57
C ASN A 60 3.74 -5.29 -4.30
N LYS A 61 2.43 -5.52 -4.11
CA LYS A 61 1.39 -4.70 -4.74
C LYS A 61 1.40 -3.26 -4.20
N LEU A 62 1.49 -3.08 -2.89
CA LEU A 62 1.57 -1.76 -2.27
C LEU A 62 2.82 -0.99 -2.72
N ASN A 63 3.97 -1.66 -2.81
CA ASN A 63 5.21 -1.05 -3.31
C ASN A 63 5.06 -0.62 -4.77
N GLY A 64 4.45 -1.45 -5.62
CA GLY A 64 4.15 -1.11 -7.01
C GLY A 64 3.24 0.12 -7.11
N LEU A 65 2.13 0.15 -6.35
CA LEU A 65 1.20 1.28 -6.32
C LEU A 65 1.89 2.59 -5.90
N LYS A 66 2.71 2.55 -4.84
CA LYS A 66 3.50 3.71 -4.40
C LYS A 66 4.47 4.18 -5.48
N ALA A 67 5.18 3.25 -6.11
CA ALA A 67 6.15 3.58 -7.16
C ALA A 67 5.48 4.25 -8.36
N THR A 68 4.35 3.70 -8.84
CA THR A 68 3.56 4.29 -9.92
C THR A 68 3.06 5.68 -9.54
N PHE A 69 2.45 5.83 -8.36
CA PHE A 69 1.97 7.13 -7.87
C PHE A 69 3.09 8.17 -7.80
N LEU A 70 4.23 7.83 -7.20
CA LEU A 70 5.38 8.74 -7.09
C LEU A 70 5.95 9.12 -8.46
N THR A 71 5.94 8.20 -9.42
CA THR A 71 6.42 8.44 -10.78
C THR A 71 5.51 9.44 -11.49
N GLU A 72 4.20 9.21 -11.47
CA GLU A 72 3.23 10.13 -12.09
C GLU A 72 3.24 11.49 -11.41
N HIS A 73 3.30 11.53 -10.08
CA HIS A 73 3.42 12.77 -9.31
C HIS A 73 4.68 13.57 -9.69
N ARG A 74 5.83 12.90 -9.89
CA ARG A 74 7.06 13.57 -10.33
C ARG A 74 6.96 14.12 -11.75
N LYS A 75 6.27 13.44 -12.67
CA LYS A 75 6.03 13.95 -14.03
C LYS A 75 5.21 15.23 -14.00
N LEU A 76 4.14 15.25 -13.19
CA LEU A 76 3.31 16.44 -12.99
C LEU A 76 4.14 17.61 -12.45
N LEU A 77 4.92 17.37 -11.38
CA LEU A 77 5.80 18.41 -10.82
C LEU A 77 6.84 18.93 -11.81
N GLN A 78 7.39 18.06 -12.67
CA GLN A 78 8.32 18.48 -13.72
C GLN A 78 7.62 19.31 -14.80
N SER A 79 6.43 18.91 -15.23
CA SER A 79 5.62 19.67 -16.20
C SER A 79 5.32 21.09 -15.72
N HIS A 80 5.11 21.29 -14.41
CA HIS A 80 4.89 22.62 -13.83
C HIS A 80 6.17 23.49 -13.76
N ARG A 81 7.36 22.90 -13.88
CA ARG A 81 8.65 23.62 -13.80
C ARG A 81 9.21 24.04 -15.16
N SER A 82 8.74 23.43 -16.23
CA SER A 82 9.20 23.65 -17.60
C SER A 82 8.29 24.58 -18.42
N GLY A 83 7.38 25.30 -17.76
CA GLY A 83 6.52 26.33 -18.35
C GLY A 83 7.08 27.72 -18.19
#